data_AF-A0A836U6T6-F1
#
_entry.id   AF-A0A836U6T6-F1
#
_cell.length_a   1.000
_cell.length_b   1.000
_cell.length_c   1.000
_cell.angle_alpha   90.00
_cell.angle_beta   90.00
_cell.angle_gamma   90.00
#
_symmetry.space_group_name_H-M   'P 1'
#
loop_
_entity.id
_entity.type
_entity.pdbx_description
1 polymer ?
#
loop_
_entity_poly.entity_id
_entity_poly.type
_entity_poly.pdbx_seq_one_letter_code
_entity_poly.pdbx_strand_id
1 'polypeptide(L)'
;MQDSKKTKAQLIEELAELKNRLAELTDERPDEATETTDVSPRSTRNEIETAIQLIGDFGLVEAKGLDLSDSGIGFELEEDIPFDMEFEVDGDLHQHRAHMVWMQRLDNGRSRFGFQFITAPTSSLLWLYKELSSDSK
;
A
#
# COMPACT_ATOMS: atom_id res chain seq x y z
N MET A 1 30.78 -18.90 -7.69
CA MET A 1 31.32 -17.53 -7.90
C MET A 1 32.19 -17.52 -9.15
N GLN A 2 31.58 -17.32 -10.34
CA GLN A 2 32.32 -17.13 -11.60
C GLN A 2 31.71 -16.05 -12.52
N ASP A 3 30.73 -15.26 -12.06
CA ASP A 3 30.09 -14.24 -12.91
C ASP A 3 30.88 -12.93 -13.02
N SER A 4 31.95 -12.75 -12.25
CA SER A 4 32.75 -11.51 -12.22
C SER A 4 33.73 -11.35 -13.39
N LYS A 5 33.74 -12.25 -14.38
CA LYS A 5 34.60 -12.17 -15.59
C LYS A 5 33.83 -12.12 -16.92
N LYS A 6 32.50 -12.11 -16.90
CA LYS A 6 31.70 -12.06 -18.13
C LYS A 6 31.61 -10.63 -18.65
N THR A 7 31.84 -10.44 -19.94
CA THR A 7 31.68 -9.13 -20.57
C THR A 7 30.19 -8.80 -20.72
N LYS A 8 29.84 -7.51 -20.76
CA LYS A 8 28.44 -7.04 -20.88
C LYS A 8 27.69 -7.69 -22.05
N ALA A 9 28.37 -7.99 -23.15
CA ALA A 9 27.79 -8.66 -24.31
C ALA A 9 27.39 -10.12 -24.00
N GLN A 10 28.24 -10.86 -23.28
CA GLN A 10 27.95 -12.24 -22.88
C GLN A 10 26.78 -12.32 -21.89
N LEU A 11 26.66 -11.35 -20.99
CA LEU A 11 25.53 -11.27 -20.07
C LEU A 11 24.20 -10.96 -20.79
N ILE A 12 24.25 -10.13 -21.84
CA ILE A 12 23.06 -9.82 -22.65
C ILE A 12 22.61 -11.04 -23.46
N GLU A 13 23.55 -11.81 -24.00
CA GLU A 13 23.29 -13.04 -24.73
C GLU A 13 22.70 -14.13 -23.82
N GLU A 14 23.29 -14.35 -22.65
CA GLU A 14 22.74 -15.28 -21.64
C GLU A 14 21.32 -14.85 -21.20
N LEU A 15 21.06 -13.56 -21.03
CA LEU A 15 19.72 -13.06 -20.69
C LEU A 15 18.71 -13.27 -21.82
N ALA A 16 19.13 -13.14 -23.08
CA ALA A 16 18.25 -13.39 -24.22
C ALA A 16 17.93 -14.90 -24.35
N GLU A 17 18.93 -15.75 -24.15
CA GLU A 17 18.77 -17.21 -24.16
C GLU A 17 17.87 -17.69 -23.03
N LEU A 18 18.06 -17.18 -21.81
CA LEU A 18 17.21 -17.50 -20.66
C LEU A 18 15.77 -17.06 -20.86
N LYS A 19 15.54 -15.90 -21.50
CA LYS A 19 14.19 -15.42 -21.83
C LYS A 19 13.47 -16.31 -22.84
N ASN A 20 14.17 -16.75 -23.89
CA ASN A 20 13.60 -17.67 -24.88
C ASN A 20 13.28 -19.03 -24.26
N ARG A 21 14.18 -19.55 -23.41
CA ARG A 21 13.97 -20.83 -22.73
C ARG A 21 12.82 -20.79 -21.73
N LEU A 22 12.60 -19.64 -21.09
CA LEU A 22 11.42 -19.38 -20.26
C LEU A 22 10.15 -19.38 -21.11
N ALA A 23 10.14 -18.69 -22.26
CA ALA A 23 8.98 -18.64 -23.14
C ALA A 23 8.56 -20.05 -23.62
N GLU A 24 9.51 -20.88 -24.04
CA GLU A 24 9.26 -22.28 -24.43
C GLU A 24 8.71 -23.13 -23.28
N LEU A 25 9.22 -22.95 -22.05
CA LEU A 25 8.74 -23.65 -20.85
C LEU A 25 7.36 -23.18 -20.37
N THR A 26 6.90 -22.00 -20.80
CA THR A 26 5.60 -21.45 -20.42
C THR A 26 4.49 -21.90 -21.37
N ASP A 27 4.82 -22.32 -22.60
CA ASP A 27 3.86 -22.69 -23.65
C ASP A 27 3.43 -24.18 -23.59
N GLU A 28 4.16 -25.04 -22.87
CA GLU A 28 3.89 -26.49 -22.80
C GLU A 28 3.16 -26.97 -21.53
N ARG A 29 2.55 -26.07 -20.74
CA ARG A 29 1.79 -26.48 -19.55
C ARG A 29 0.28 -26.27 -19.77
N PRO A 30 -0.50 -27.34 -20.08
CA PRO A 30 -1.94 -27.23 -20.24
C PRO A 30 -2.65 -27.13 -18.89
N ASP A 31 -3.49 -26.10 -18.76
CA ASP A 31 -4.64 -25.92 -17.86
C ASP A 31 -4.62 -26.57 -16.47
N GLU A 32 -4.12 -25.83 -15.47
CA GLU A 32 -4.76 -25.78 -14.16
C GLU A 32 -4.89 -24.32 -13.72
N ALA A 33 -6.14 -23.85 -13.67
CA ALA A 33 -6.65 -22.65 -13.00
C ALA A 33 -5.67 -21.47 -12.91
N THR A 34 -5.48 -20.76 -14.03
CA THR A 34 -5.05 -19.36 -13.93
C THR A 34 -6.25 -18.60 -13.38
N GLU A 35 -6.30 -18.45 -12.04
CA GLU A 35 -6.90 -17.27 -11.45
C GLU A 35 -6.38 -16.10 -12.28
N THR A 36 -7.26 -15.49 -13.06
CA THR A 36 -6.98 -14.24 -13.71
C THR A 36 -6.57 -13.32 -12.58
N THR A 37 -5.26 -13.15 -12.42
CA THR A 37 -4.71 -12.02 -11.69
C THR A 37 -5.21 -10.86 -12.53
N ASP A 38 -6.35 -10.33 -12.11
CA ASP A 38 -6.98 -9.19 -12.71
C ASP A 38 -6.01 -8.05 -12.42
N VAL A 39 -5.00 -7.91 -13.29
CA VAL A 39 -4.05 -6.80 -13.26
C VAL A 39 -4.84 -5.60 -13.74
N SER A 40 -5.77 -5.18 -12.88
CA SER A 40 -6.51 -3.94 -13.03
C SER A 40 -5.45 -2.85 -13.20
N PRO A 41 -5.46 -2.12 -14.33
CA PRO A 41 -4.46 -1.10 -14.58
C PRO A 41 -4.47 -0.12 -13.41
N ARG A 42 -3.28 0.15 -12.85
CA ARG A 42 -3.17 1.04 -11.70
C ARG A 42 -3.78 2.40 -12.06
N SER A 43 -4.75 2.84 -11.26
CA SER A 43 -5.42 4.12 -11.45
C SER A 43 -4.42 5.27 -11.57
N THR A 44 -4.72 6.23 -12.46
CA THR A 44 -3.95 7.46 -12.60
C THR A 44 -3.91 8.20 -11.26
N ARG A 45 -2.72 8.67 -10.87
CA ARG A 45 -2.56 9.50 -9.67
C ARG A 45 -2.61 10.96 -10.08
N ASN A 46 -3.61 11.66 -9.57
CA ASN A 46 -3.73 13.11 -9.73
C ASN A 46 -3.09 13.78 -8.51
N GLU A 47 -2.35 14.86 -8.74
CA GLU A 47 -1.83 15.68 -7.66
C GLU A 47 -2.97 16.51 -7.09
N ILE A 48 -3.13 16.47 -5.77
CA ILE A 48 -4.13 17.23 -5.03
C ILE A 48 -3.44 17.97 -3.90
N GLU A 49 -3.78 19.25 -3.72
CA GLU A 49 -3.40 20.04 -2.55
C GLU A 49 -4.66 20.32 -1.74
N THR A 50 -5.07 19.36 -0.93
CA THR A 50 -6.24 19.50 -0.04
C THR A 50 -5.91 19.06 1.38
N ALA A 51 -6.66 19.61 2.34
CA ALA A 51 -6.61 19.16 3.71
C ALA A 51 -7.37 17.83 3.83
N ILE A 52 -6.73 16.83 4.42
CA ILE A 52 -7.32 15.51 4.66
C ILE A 52 -7.49 15.32 6.15
N GLN A 53 -8.70 15.03 6.58
CA GLN A 53 -9.00 14.59 7.95
C GLN A 53 -9.15 13.07 7.94
N LEU A 54 -8.50 12.40 8.87
CA LEU A 54 -8.59 10.95 8.99
C LEU A 54 -8.60 10.53 10.46
N ILE A 55 -9.31 9.46 10.76
CA ILE A 55 -9.34 8.84 12.07
C ILE A 55 -9.15 7.33 11.91
N GLY A 56 -8.34 6.75 12.78
CA GLY A 56 -8.21 5.29 12.86
C GLY A 56 -9.45 4.70 13.50
N ASP A 57 -10.15 3.82 12.80
CA ASP A 57 -11.21 3.00 13.36
C ASP A 57 -10.62 1.66 13.83
N PHE A 58 -9.63 1.76 14.72
CA PHE A 58 -8.98 0.60 15.30
C PHE A 58 -8.91 0.77 16.82
N GLY A 59 -9.38 -0.25 17.52
CA GLY A 59 -9.29 -0.33 18.97
C GLY A 59 -7.94 -0.89 19.40
N LEU A 60 -7.98 -1.92 20.25
CA LEU A 60 -6.80 -2.71 20.56
C LEU A 60 -6.49 -3.62 19.38
N VAL A 61 -5.28 -3.54 18.85
CA VAL A 61 -4.79 -4.40 17.77
C VAL A 61 -3.67 -5.27 18.31
N GLU A 62 -3.78 -6.58 18.08
CA GLU A 62 -2.72 -7.53 18.41
C GLU A 62 -1.66 -7.52 17.31
N ALA A 63 -0.40 -7.29 17.71
CA ALA A 63 0.73 -7.21 16.80
C ALA A 63 1.78 -8.25 17.19
N LYS A 64 2.42 -8.83 16.18
CA LYS A 64 3.54 -9.74 16.38
C LYS A 64 4.84 -8.96 16.33
N GLY A 65 5.57 -8.96 17.44
CA GLY A 65 6.89 -8.32 17.50
C GLY A 65 7.88 -8.99 16.54
N LEU A 66 8.63 -8.18 15.80
CA LEU A 66 9.68 -8.61 14.89
C LEU A 66 11.06 -8.45 15.52
N ASP A 67 11.37 -7.24 15.98
CA ASP A 67 12.65 -6.90 16.58
C ASP A 67 12.50 -5.81 17.64
N LEU A 68 13.46 -5.72 18.55
CA LEU A 68 13.51 -4.74 19.62
C LEU A 68 14.94 -4.22 19.77
N SER A 69 15.06 -2.91 19.90
CA SER A 69 16.30 -2.21 20.22
C SER A 69 16.07 -1.24 21.38
N ASP A 70 17.16 -0.67 21.91
CA ASP A 70 17.09 0.39 22.93
C ASP A 70 16.34 1.64 22.43
N SER A 71 16.18 1.81 21.11
CA SER A 71 15.59 2.99 20.48
C SER A 71 14.17 2.78 19.93
N GLY A 72 13.69 1.55 19.86
CA GLY A 72 12.41 1.26 19.23
C GLY A 72 12.14 -0.23 19.02
N ILE A 73 10.91 -0.53 18.57
CA ILE A 73 10.39 -1.86 18.34
C ILE A 73 9.80 -1.96 16.93
N GLY A 74 10.14 -3.02 16.20
CA GLY A 74 9.48 -3.42 14.96
C GLY A 74 8.40 -4.46 15.25
N PHE A 75 7.24 -4.34 14.63
CA PHE A 75 6.16 -5.32 14.71
C PHE A 75 5.42 -5.45 13.38
N GLU A 76 4.81 -6.61 13.16
CA GLU A 76 3.91 -6.88 12.04
C GLU A 76 2.47 -7.07 12.54
N LEU A 77 1.54 -6.79 11.65
CA LEU A 77 0.10 -6.94 11.86
C LEU A 77 -0.40 -7.93 10.82
N GLU A 78 -1.23 -8.88 11.25
CA GLU A 78 -1.86 -9.83 10.32
C GLU A 78 -3.05 -9.19 9.58
N GLU A 79 -3.70 -8.22 10.22
CA GLU A 79 -4.87 -7.53 9.68
C GLU A 79 -4.55 -6.08 9.30
N ASP A 80 -5.15 -5.63 8.20
CA ASP A 80 -5.05 -4.26 7.73
C ASP A 80 -5.82 -3.29 8.63
N ILE A 81 -5.16 -2.25 9.12
CA ILE A 81 -5.79 -1.24 9.97
C ILE A 81 -6.71 -0.33 9.13
N PRO A 82 -8.03 -0.29 9.41
CA PRO A 82 -8.94 0.59 8.70
C PRO A 82 -8.92 2.02 9.28
N PHE A 83 -9.08 2.98 8.38
CA PHE A 83 -9.18 4.40 8.66
C PHE A 83 -10.41 4.97 7.94
N ASP A 84 -11.14 5.85 8.61
CA ASP A 84 -12.10 6.72 7.96
C ASP A 84 -11.45 8.04 7.60
N MET A 85 -11.73 8.53 6.40
CA MET A 85 -11.14 9.71 5.83
C MET A 85 -12.23 10.62 5.27
N GLU A 86 -12.05 11.93 5.46
CA GLU A 86 -12.84 12.97 4.81
C GLU A 86 -11.93 14.05 4.25
N PHE A 87 -12.20 14.44 3.01
CA PHE A 87 -11.50 15.51 2.33
C PHE A 87 -12.38 16.15 1.26
N GLU A 88 -12.09 17.41 0.91
CA GLU A 88 -12.81 18.15 -0.13
C GLU A 88 -11.94 18.25 -1.38
N VAL A 89 -12.48 17.89 -2.54
CA VAL A 89 -11.84 18.03 -3.86
C VAL A 89 -12.85 18.66 -4.80
N ASP A 90 -12.45 19.74 -5.48
CA ASP A 90 -13.30 20.47 -6.44
C ASP A 90 -14.67 20.94 -5.88
N GLY A 91 -14.76 21.15 -4.56
CA GLY A 91 -16.00 21.55 -3.87
C GLY A 91 -16.89 20.38 -3.41
N ASP A 92 -16.51 19.15 -3.75
CA ASP A 92 -17.22 17.94 -3.36
C ASP A 92 -16.59 17.31 -2.11
N LEU A 93 -17.43 17.00 -1.13
CA LEU A 93 -17.01 16.31 0.09
C LEU A 93 -16.92 14.81 -0.16
N HIS A 94 -15.72 14.26 -0.03
CA HIS A 94 -15.46 12.83 -0.17
C HIS A 94 -15.27 12.19 1.20
N GLN A 95 -16.05 11.15 1.47
CA GLN A 95 -15.90 10.30 2.64
C GLN A 95 -15.56 8.88 2.20
N HIS A 96 -14.45 8.35 2.71
CA HIS A 96 -13.95 7.04 2.34
C HIS A 96 -13.42 6.28 3.55
N ARG A 97 -13.57 4.96 3.51
CA ARG A 97 -12.82 4.05 4.37
C ARG A 97 -11.64 3.48 3.59
N ALA A 98 -10.48 3.34 4.24
CA ALA A 98 -9.26 2.87 3.60
C ALA A 98 -8.35 2.11 4.56
N HIS A 99 -7.53 1.22 4.04
CA HIS A 99 -6.42 0.61 4.79
C HIS A 99 -5.10 1.29 4.45
N MET A 100 -4.20 1.39 5.43
CA MET A 100 -2.85 1.89 5.20
C MET A 100 -1.98 0.79 4.58
N VAL A 101 -1.46 1.03 3.38
CA VAL A 101 -0.63 0.07 2.62
C VAL A 101 0.86 0.29 2.89
N TRP A 102 1.27 1.55 3.10
CA TRP A 102 2.66 1.86 3.40
C TRP A 102 2.80 3.20 4.12
N MET A 103 3.90 3.32 4.86
CA MET A 103 4.35 4.56 5.49
C MET A 103 5.83 4.76 5.18
N GLN A 104 6.21 5.99 4.86
CA GLN A 104 7.59 6.37 4.64
C GLN A 104 7.92 7.63 5.44
N ARG A 105 8.94 7.55 6.29
CA ARG A 105 9.53 8.74 6.92
C ARG A 105 10.40 9.46 5.91
N LEU A 106 10.19 10.77 5.74
CA LEU A 106 11.04 11.64 4.93
C LEU A 106 12.15 12.24 5.79
N ASP A 107 13.26 12.59 5.15
CA ASP A 107 14.45 13.17 5.81
C ASP A 107 14.16 14.50 6.52
N ASN A 108 13.11 15.20 6.10
CA ASN A 108 12.65 16.45 6.73
C ASN A 108 11.74 16.24 7.94
N GLY A 109 11.62 15.00 8.45
CA GLY A 109 10.78 14.69 9.58
C GLY A 109 9.27 14.66 9.29
N ARG A 110 8.85 14.76 8.02
CA ARG A 110 7.47 14.46 7.62
C ARG A 110 7.31 12.98 7.34
N SER A 111 6.06 12.51 7.33
CA SER A 111 5.74 11.14 6.94
C SER A 111 4.80 11.16 5.74
N ARG A 112 5.04 10.28 4.78
CA ARG A 112 4.10 9.98 3.70
C ARG A 112 3.37 8.70 4.04
N PHE A 113 2.08 8.70 3.78
CA PHE A 113 1.20 7.57 4.01
C PHE A 113 0.52 7.22 2.70
N GLY A 114 0.49 5.93 2.37
CA GLY A 114 -0.28 5.41 1.26
C GLY A 114 -1.46 4.61 1.77
N PHE A 115 -2.64 4.95 1.27
CA PHE A 115 -3.88 4.28 1.60
C PHE A 115 -4.49 3.64 0.36
N GLN A 116 -5.23 2.55 0.58
CA GLN A 116 -6.09 1.92 -0.42
C GLN A 116 -7.53 1.97 0.06
N PHE A 117 -8.40 2.58 -0.75
CA PHE A 117 -9.82 2.65 -0.45
C PHE A 117 -10.45 1.27 -0.45
N ILE A 118 -11.40 1.07 0.45
CA ILE A 118 -12.20 -0.15 0.55
C ILE A 118 -13.67 0.16 0.39
N THR A 119 -14.40 -0.80 -0.16
CA THR A 119 -15.86 -0.75 -0.26
C THR A 119 -16.46 -1.22 1.06
N ALA A 120 -16.39 -0.36 2.07
CA ALA A 120 -17.01 -0.56 3.36
C ALA A 120 -17.71 0.73 3.81
N PRO A 121 -18.81 0.65 4.56
CA PRO A 121 -19.43 1.84 5.12
C PRO A 121 -18.43 2.57 6.02
N THR A 122 -18.36 3.89 5.87
CA THR A 122 -17.61 4.75 6.79
C THR A 122 -18.19 4.63 8.18
N SER A 123 -17.34 4.55 9.21
CA SER A 123 -17.85 4.58 10.57
C SER A 123 -18.38 5.98 10.92
N SER A 124 -19.30 6.04 11.89
CA SER A 124 -19.76 7.32 12.44
C SER A 124 -18.72 8.01 13.33
N LEU A 125 -17.53 7.43 13.55
CA LEU A 125 -16.54 7.95 14.50
C LEU A 125 -15.99 9.32 14.07
N LEU A 126 -15.71 9.51 12.79
CA LEU A 126 -15.21 10.78 12.28
C LEU A 126 -16.24 11.90 12.48
N TRP A 127 -17.52 11.59 12.27
CA TRP A 127 -18.62 12.53 12.50
C TRP A 127 -18.79 12.83 14.00
N LEU A 128 -18.80 11.81 14.86
CA LEU A 128 -18.87 11.99 16.32
C LEU A 128 -17.72 12.85 16.86
N TYR A 129 -16.51 12.64 16.37
CA TYR A 129 -15.36 13.45 16.77
C TYR A 129 -15.53 14.92 16.39
N LYS A 130 -16.06 15.18 15.18
CA LYS A 130 -16.36 16.55 14.73
C LYS A 130 -17.43 17.21 15.59
N GLU A 131 -18.51 16.50 15.90
CA GLU A 131 -19.59 17.02 16.73
C GLU A 131 -19.09 17.39 18.14
N LEU A 132 -18.37 16.47 18.80
CA LEU A 132 -17.76 16.72 20.11
C LEU A 132 -16.76 17.88 20.10
N SER A 133 -15.97 18.01 19.03
CA SER A 133 -15.02 19.12 18.87
C SER A 133 -15.70 20.46 18.54
N SER A 134 -16.92 20.42 18.01
CA SER A 134 -17.71 21.61 17.65
C SER A 134 -18.45 22.18 18.86
N ASP A 135 -18.93 21.33 19.77
CA ASP A 135 -19.56 21.74 21.04
C ASP A 135 -18.57 22.33 22.06
N SER A 136 -17.27 22.24 21.80
CA SER A 136 -16.21 22.79 22.66
C SER A 136 -15.78 24.21 22.27
N LYS A 137 -16.52 24.91 21.40
CA LYS A 137 -16.23 26.27 20.93
C LYS A 137 -17.27 27.30 21.34
#